data_AF-A0A6G1PZR3-F1
#
_entry.id   AF-A0A6G1PZR3-F1
#
_cell.length_a   1.000
_cell.length_b   1.000
_cell.length_c   1.000
_cell.angle_alpha   90.00
_cell.angle_beta   90.00
_cell.angle_gamma   90.00
#
_symmetry.space_group_name_H-M   'P 1'
#
loop_
_entity.id
_entity.type
_entity.pdbx_description
1 polymer ?
#
loop_
_entity_poly.entity_id
_entity_poly.type
_entity_poly.pdbx_seq_one_letter_code
_entity_poly.pdbx_strand_id
1 'polypeptide(L)'
;MSRVTGSRPSELPMRVQDNNRMSMVYTTPQSKQPSFGKLSIPKPQSVTSERRTSFFGARTSGASMPRNSTMSGFGGTEKIKDARPLHDKSYVQQCIRQLHEFLTEQGFPGTLSAKTLQSPSTKEFVKMFEFIYRQLDPTFEMPNSKVEEEVPAILKALRYPFVLSKCSMYSVGAPHTWPQALGALMWLIDNAKINWSLSKQELLFSDFCEDSDNIEEGAEYNKLFLDYTAETYSKFMQGDDTFEDEDEAFLTKLKKLYNVDEALLASMEEKHRILSDEVERLEKESQTDRLMTKRMEKVKLQADLKKLQSYRSSLESFKANLENKASEVNDELGNTVSHLESLKHERDELQIILQNQKFTPADVERINREKRELQQTISTLSKSLEDAEQHKWNEEIALAKVKEKAELKLAEYHKLARKLKLLPLSAENACGHDFEIRPYECGPGSMVQHKTQIQMLLRKLISDVEEENSRLANMKLSLEESCEQLNSNILDKSNDLKLLREQIRKLDERLDCDMQELAREEQEWAAEIDSVENHRKLLEKKVNYGYDEAVQHLKAAQQQYHLVLQETNEERRTVANNLASVFTIAANHLSITEKCLEDVHSRVQRICSKAVEEDAAALQNMRETLKSMKSKASSL
;
A
#
# COMPACT_ATOMS: atom_id res chain seq x y z
N MET A 1 62.45 -25.89 -42.98
CA MET A 1 63.21 -26.45 -41.85
C MET A 1 62.79 -25.72 -40.58
N SER A 2 62.20 -26.46 -39.62
CA SER A 2 62.35 -26.44 -38.14
C SER A 2 62.61 -25.08 -37.42
N ARG A 3 62.03 -24.69 -36.27
CA ARG A 3 61.20 -25.28 -35.17
C ARG A 3 61.12 -24.15 -34.10
N VAL A 4 60.08 -23.87 -33.29
CA VAL A 4 59.71 -24.51 -31.99
C VAL A 4 58.61 -23.65 -31.28
N THR A 5 57.55 -24.34 -30.80
CA THR A 5 56.64 -24.23 -29.61
C THR A 5 56.59 -22.97 -28.72
N GLY A 6 55.51 -22.61 -27.98
CA GLY A 6 54.31 -23.30 -27.50
C GLY A 6 53.62 -22.49 -26.35
N SER A 7 52.41 -22.91 -25.93
CA SER A 7 51.30 -22.11 -25.35
C SER A 7 51.07 -22.18 -23.81
N ARG A 8 50.43 -21.13 -23.22
CA ARG A 8 49.35 -21.10 -22.16
C ARG A 8 49.57 -21.84 -20.77
N PRO A 9 48.64 -21.83 -19.76
CA PRO A 9 48.28 -20.78 -18.76
C PRO A 9 48.08 -21.30 -17.28
N SER A 10 47.44 -20.51 -16.39
CA SER A 10 46.54 -20.90 -15.25
C SER A 10 46.98 -20.91 -13.74
N GLU A 11 46.15 -20.25 -12.92
CA GLU A 11 45.47 -20.58 -11.62
C GLU A 11 46.18 -20.96 -10.28
N LEU A 12 45.86 -20.14 -9.24
CA LEU A 12 45.44 -20.42 -7.83
C LEU A 12 46.40 -21.10 -6.81
N PRO A 13 46.34 -20.80 -5.47
CA PRO A 13 45.24 -21.22 -4.57
C PRO A 13 44.85 -20.31 -3.36
N MET A 14 43.76 -20.73 -2.69
CA MET A 14 43.06 -20.20 -1.49
C MET A 14 43.91 -19.99 -0.20
N ARG A 15 43.44 -19.13 0.74
CA ARG A 15 42.65 -19.44 1.98
C ARG A 15 42.94 -18.50 3.20
N VAL A 16 41.85 -18.07 3.87
CA VAL A 16 41.64 -17.79 5.34
C VAL A 16 42.07 -16.47 6.03
N GLN A 17 41.02 -15.75 6.47
CA GLN A 17 40.69 -15.02 7.74
C GLN A 17 41.54 -13.92 8.41
N ASP A 18 40.76 -12.86 8.72
CA ASP A 18 40.57 -12.12 9.97
C ASP A 18 41.33 -10.81 10.29
N ASN A 19 40.50 -9.75 10.37
CA ASN A 19 40.49 -8.57 11.24
C ASN A 19 41.68 -7.58 11.15
N ASN A 20 41.47 -6.27 10.93
CA ASN A 20 40.85 -5.37 11.90
C ASN A 20 40.77 -3.91 11.38
N ARG A 21 39.74 -3.19 11.87
CA ARG A 21 39.58 -1.73 12.11
C ARG A 21 39.21 -0.71 11.01
N MET A 22 37.97 -0.19 11.21
CA MET A 22 37.51 1.22 11.20
C MET A 22 37.51 1.95 9.83
N SER A 23 36.47 2.68 9.38
CA SER A 23 35.52 3.54 10.11
C SER A 23 34.38 4.07 9.20
N MET A 24 33.22 4.36 9.82
CA MET A 24 32.23 5.42 9.51
C MET A 24 31.30 5.32 8.28
N VAL A 25 29.98 5.21 8.51
CA VAL A 25 28.98 6.33 8.48
C VAL A 25 27.55 5.75 8.48
N TYR A 26 26.80 6.07 9.54
CA TYR A 26 25.36 6.28 9.66
C TYR A 26 24.36 5.39 8.90
N THR A 27 23.60 4.58 9.64
CA THR A 27 22.12 4.51 9.61
C THR A 27 21.61 3.64 10.77
N THR A 28 20.53 4.11 11.39
CA THR A 28 19.87 3.59 12.59
C THR A 28 19.33 2.17 12.43
N PRO A 29 19.51 1.24 13.40
CA PRO A 29 18.98 -0.12 13.30
C PRO A 29 17.70 -0.36 14.14
N GLN A 30 16.81 -1.18 13.58
CA GLN A 30 15.79 -1.97 14.29
C GLN A 30 16.36 -3.36 14.66
N SER A 31 16.16 -3.82 15.90
CA SER A 31 15.95 -5.25 16.28
C SER A 31 15.34 -5.30 17.71
N LYS A 32 14.15 -5.87 17.92
CA LYS A 32 13.83 -7.24 18.44
C LYS A 32 14.68 -7.63 19.66
N GLN A 33 14.18 -7.77 20.90
CA GLN A 33 13.21 -8.73 21.49
C GLN A 33 13.11 -8.49 23.04
N PRO A 34 12.44 -9.30 23.90
CA PRO A 34 11.01 -9.63 23.99
C PRO A 34 10.44 -9.44 25.44
N SER A 35 9.14 -9.69 25.60
CA SER A 35 8.45 -10.21 26.80
C SER A 35 7.34 -9.34 27.43
N PHE A 36 6.29 -10.07 27.83
CA PHE A 36 5.06 -9.70 28.54
C PHE A 36 3.93 -9.03 27.74
N GLY A 37 3.34 -9.83 26.83
CA GLY A 37 1.99 -9.62 26.33
C GLY A 37 0.94 -9.97 27.40
N LYS A 38 0.03 -9.02 27.68
CA LYS A 38 -1.20 -9.24 28.45
C LYS A 38 -2.30 -9.76 27.52
N LEU A 39 -2.89 -10.86 27.94
CA LEU A 39 -4.05 -11.53 27.35
C LEU A 39 -5.32 -10.69 27.53
N SER A 40 -6.20 -10.71 26.53
CA SER A 40 -7.59 -10.28 26.67
C SER A 40 -8.53 -11.20 25.88
N ILE A 41 -9.68 -11.50 26.51
CA ILE A 41 -10.91 -12.19 26.01
C ILE A 41 -10.82 -13.73 26.07
N PRO A 42 -11.79 -14.45 26.70
CA PRO A 42 -13.21 -14.42 26.32
C PRO A 42 -14.31 -14.41 27.41
N LYS A 43 -15.54 -14.08 26.94
CA LYS A 43 -16.91 -14.36 27.46
C LYS A 43 -17.08 -15.83 27.96
N PRO A 44 -18.18 -16.28 28.64
CA PRO A 44 -19.55 -15.70 28.79
C PRO A 44 -20.27 -15.90 30.17
N GLN A 45 -21.48 -15.31 30.28
CA GLN A 45 -22.74 -15.77 30.93
C GLN A 45 -22.86 -16.23 32.41
N SER A 46 -23.99 -15.77 32.98
CA SER A 46 -24.96 -16.49 33.85
C SER A 46 -24.83 -16.45 35.38
N VAL A 47 -25.70 -15.61 35.96
CA VAL A 47 -26.70 -15.81 37.04
C VAL A 47 -26.34 -16.49 38.38
N THR A 48 -26.84 -15.82 39.43
CA THR A 48 -27.44 -16.29 40.70
C THR A 48 -26.65 -16.18 42.00
N SER A 49 -27.25 -15.37 42.89
CA SER A 49 -27.59 -15.65 44.29
C SER A 49 -26.46 -15.88 45.28
N GLU A 50 -26.28 -14.91 46.18
CA GLU A 50 -26.30 -15.23 47.61
C GLU A 50 -26.70 -14.03 48.48
N ARG A 51 -27.18 -14.38 49.66
CA ARG A 51 -28.12 -13.70 50.55
C ARG A 51 -27.44 -12.69 51.51
N ARG A 52 -28.18 -11.61 51.80
CA ARG A 52 -28.55 -11.13 53.16
C ARG A 52 -27.37 -10.87 54.12
N THR A 53 -27.13 -9.65 54.60
CA THR A 53 -27.88 -9.05 55.72
C THR A 53 -27.27 -7.68 56.05
N SER A 54 -28.11 -6.69 56.37
CA SER A 54 -27.74 -5.63 57.32
C SER A 54 -28.93 -5.41 58.26
N PHE A 55 -28.67 -5.61 59.55
CA PHE A 55 -29.64 -5.50 60.63
C PHE A 55 -29.36 -4.23 61.43
N PHE A 56 -30.44 -3.50 61.70
CA PHE A 56 -30.53 -2.36 62.61
C PHE A 56 -30.22 -2.71 64.07
N GLY A 57 -29.86 -1.68 64.84
CA GLY A 57 -30.23 -1.51 66.24
C GLY A 57 -29.74 -0.16 66.78
N ALA A 58 -30.43 0.58 67.66
CA ALA A 58 -31.78 0.50 68.21
C ALA A 58 -32.07 1.79 69.05
N ARG A 59 -33.29 2.35 68.90
CA ARG A 59 -34.24 2.89 69.93
C ARG A 59 -33.82 4.12 70.79
N THR A 60 -34.70 5.05 71.22
CA THR A 60 -36.06 4.92 71.81
C THR A 60 -36.96 6.19 71.68
N SER A 61 -38.27 5.94 71.42
CA SER A 61 -39.52 6.56 71.93
C SER A 61 -39.81 8.08 71.98
N GLY A 62 -40.97 8.48 71.43
CA GLY A 62 -41.89 9.44 72.09
C GLY A 62 -42.73 10.41 71.25
N ALA A 63 -43.96 9.99 70.89
CA ALA A 63 -45.21 10.77 70.73
C ALA A 63 -45.40 11.89 69.67
N SER A 64 -46.64 11.91 69.15
CA SER A 64 -47.43 12.98 68.51
C SER A 64 -47.20 13.39 67.04
N MET A 65 -48.25 13.12 66.24
CA MET A 65 -48.64 13.64 64.92
C MET A 65 -48.71 15.20 64.87
N PRO A 66 -48.87 15.88 63.70
CA PRO A 66 -49.31 15.36 62.39
C PRO A 66 -48.47 15.84 61.18
N ARG A 67 -48.55 15.07 60.08
CA ARG A 67 -48.11 15.49 58.74
C ARG A 67 -49.31 15.79 57.86
N ASN A 68 -49.27 16.96 57.23
CA ASN A 68 -50.12 17.40 56.14
C ASN A 68 -49.25 17.46 54.87
N SER A 69 -49.68 16.83 53.78
CA SER A 69 -49.44 17.33 52.41
C SER A 69 -50.46 16.72 51.46
N THR A 70 -51.26 17.63 50.94
CA THR A 70 -52.29 17.56 49.91
C THR A 70 -51.81 17.04 48.56
N MET A 71 -52.41 15.95 48.07
CA MET A 71 -52.97 15.87 46.71
C MET A 71 -53.99 14.72 46.65
N SER A 72 -55.19 15.05 46.17
CA SER A 72 -56.46 14.38 46.44
C SER A 72 -56.55 12.94 45.94
N GLY A 73 -56.41 11.99 46.86
CA GLY A 73 -56.87 10.61 46.69
C GLY A 73 -58.38 10.56 46.87
N PHE A 74 -59.10 10.20 45.81
CA PHE A 74 -60.53 9.95 45.87
C PHE A 74 -60.78 8.67 46.66
N GLY A 75 -61.49 8.79 47.77
CA GLY A 75 -62.23 7.68 48.37
C GLY A 75 -61.46 6.83 49.39
N GLY A 76 -61.23 7.41 50.58
CA GLY A 76 -61.53 6.61 51.78
C GLY A 76 -62.96 6.09 51.69
N THR A 77 -63.28 5.02 52.42
CA THR A 77 -64.65 4.51 52.56
C THR A 77 -65.54 5.49 53.33
N GLU A 78 -65.73 6.70 52.80
CA GLU A 78 -66.96 7.43 52.99
C GLU A 78 -68.05 6.49 52.49
N LYS A 79 -68.92 6.06 53.40
CA LYS A 79 -70.08 5.26 53.07
C LYS A 79 -70.84 6.06 52.00
N ILE A 80 -70.76 5.64 50.74
CA ILE A 80 -71.51 6.25 49.64
C ILE A 80 -72.95 6.31 50.14
N LYS A 81 -73.48 7.53 50.26
CA LYS A 81 -74.85 7.71 50.72
C LYS A 81 -75.77 7.33 49.57
N ASP A 82 -76.79 6.54 49.85
CA ASP A 82 -77.80 6.22 48.84
C ASP A 82 -78.49 7.51 48.38
N ALA A 83 -78.32 7.84 47.11
CA ALA A 83 -78.88 9.04 46.50
C ALA A 83 -80.39 8.89 46.21
N ARG A 84 -80.91 7.66 46.25
CA ARG A 84 -82.34 7.41 46.00
C ARG A 84 -83.16 7.90 47.19
N PRO A 85 -84.28 8.61 46.97
CA PRO A 85 -85.12 9.13 48.04
C PRO A 85 -85.99 8.02 48.66
N LEU A 86 -85.36 7.00 49.27
CA LEU A 86 -86.04 5.84 49.85
C LEU A 86 -86.88 6.17 51.09
N HIS A 87 -86.74 7.37 51.65
CA HIS A 87 -87.59 7.87 52.74
C HIS A 87 -88.83 8.64 52.24
N ASP A 88 -88.88 9.00 50.95
CA ASP A 88 -90.04 9.64 50.35
C ASP A 88 -91.08 8.60 49.97
N LYS A 89 -92.27 8.70 50.57
CA LYS A 89 -93.40 7.80 50.31
C LYS A 89 -93.80 7.81 48.83
N SER A 90 -93.73 8.96 48.15
CA SER A 90 -94.16 9.06 46.75
C SER A 90 -93.25 8.25 45.82
N TYR A 91 -91.93 8.34 46.03
CA TYR A 91 -90.91 7.57 45.32
C TYR A 91 -91.04 6.07 45.58
N VAL A 92 -91.21 5.65 46.84
CA VAL A 92 -91.42 4.24 47.19
C VAL A 92 -92.68 3.69 46.48
N GLN A 93 -93.78 4.44 46.45
CA GLN A 93 -94.98 4.05 45.70
C GLN A 93 -94.74 3.93 44.18
N GLN A 94 -93.90 4.80 43.61
CA GLN A 94 -93.50 4.70 42.21
C GLN A 94 -92.70 3.42 41.94
N CYS A 95 -91.70 3.10 42.77
CA CYS A 95 -90.93 1.87 42.66
C CYS A 95 -91.82 0.62 42.79
N ILE A 96 -92.82 0.63 43.70
CA ILE A 96 -93.79 -0.46 43.82
C ILE A 96 -94.58 -0.64 42.50
N ARG A 97 -95.03 0.45 41.87
CA ARG A 97 -95.72 0.37 40.57
C ARG A 97 -94.82 -0.20 39.48
N GLN A 98 -93.56 0.24 39.39
CA GLN A 98 -92.60 -0.26 38.41
C GLN A 98 -92.25 -1.73 38.62
N LEU A 99 -92.09 -2.15 39.88
CA LEU A 99 -91.91 -3.56 40.23
C LEU A 99 -93.11 -4.40 39.80
N HIS A 100 -94.34 -3.91 40.07
CA HIS A 100 -95.56 -4.60 39.65
C HIS A 100 -95.66 -4.74 38.13
N GLU A 101 -95.41 -3.65 37.40
CA GLU A 101 -95.39 -3.62 35.93
C GLU A 101 -94.38 -4.63 35.39
N PHE A 102 -93.12 -4.59 35.85
CA PHE A 102 -92.08 -5.52 35.43
C PHE A 102 -92.43 -6.99 35.70
N LEU A 103 -92.89 -7.32 36.91
CA LEU A 103 -93.27 -8.68 37.25
C LEU A 103 -94.46 -9.19 36.42
N THR A 104 -95.38 -8.29 36.06
CA THR A 104 -96.54 -8.65 35.22
C THR A 104 -96.11 -8.88 33.76
N GLU A 105 -95.31 -7.96 33.19
CA GLU A 105 -94.83 -8.05 31.81
C GLU A 105 -93.99 -9.31 31.55
N GLN A 106 -93.16 -9.71 32.51
CA GLN A 106 -92.29 -10.88 32.38
C GLN A 106 -92.95 -12.20 32.78
N GLY A 107 -94.22 -12.18 33.20
CA GLY A 107 -94.98 -13.40 33.53
C GLY A 107 -94.61 -14.04 34.87
N PHE A 108 -94.48 -13.26 35.95
CA PHE A 108 -94.20 -13.79 37.29
C PHE A 108 -95.26 -14.80 37.75
N PRO A 109 -94.88 -16.03 38.17
CA PRO A 109 -95.84 -17.11 38.49
C PRO A 109 -96.55 -16.95 39.85
N GLY A 110 -96.20 -15.93 40.66
CA GLY A 110 -96.80 -15.70 41.98
C GLY A 110 -97.98 -14.72 41.97
N THR A 111 -98.80 -14.74 43.02
CA THR A 111 -99.94 -13.81 43.17
C THR A 111 -99.47 -12.38 43.44
N LEU A 112 -99.65 -11.48 42.48
CA LEU A 112 -99.33 -10.05 42.61
C LEU A 112 -100.56 -9.29 43.13
N SER A 113 -100.63 -9.05 44.45
CA SER A 113 -101.60 -8.13 45.04
C SER A 113 -100.92 -6.82 45.41
N ALA A 114 -101.59 -5.69 45.17
CA ALA A 114 -101.12 -4.37 45.58
C ALA A 114 -100.85 -4.31 47.10
N LYS A 115 -101.53 -5.12 47.93
CA LYS A 115 -101.24 -5.22 49.37
C LYS A 115 -99.94 -5.97 49.67
N THR A 116 -99.63 -7.03 48.91
CA THR A 116 -98.42 -7.83 49.07
C THR A 116 -97.15 -7.03 48.74
N LEU A 117 -97.20 -6.18 47.72
CA LEU A 117 -96.04 -5.35 47.34
C LEU A 117 -95.79 -4.14 48.28
N GLN A 118 -96.74 -3.81 49.18
CA GLN A 118 -96.56 -2.75 50.18
C GLN A 118 -95.78 -3.24 51.40
N SER A 119 -95.88 -4.54 51.73
CA SER A 119 -95.19 -5.16 52.85
C SER A 119 -95.06 -6.67 52.57
N PRO A 120 -94.11 -7.08 51.71
CA PRO A 120 -93.96 -8.49 51.35
C PRO A 120 -93.33 -9.28 52.49
N SER A 121 -93.73 -10.54 52.63
CA SER A 121 -93.03 -11.50 53.48
C SER A 121 -91.63 -11.80 52.91
N THR A 122 -90.73 -12.30 53.75
CA THR A 122 -89.39 -12.75 53.30
C THR A 122 -89.47 -13.78 52.17
N LYS A 123 -90.46 -14.67 52.22
CA LYS A 123 -90.67 -15.67 51.16
C LYS A 123 -91.09 -15.04 49.83
N GLU A 124 -91.98 -14.05 49.86
CA GLU A 124 -92.42 -13.35 48.65
C GLU A 124 -91.29 -12.48 48.08
N PHE A 125 -90.53 -11.80 48.94
CA PHE A 125 -89.36 -11.06 48.53
C PHE A 125 -88.32 -11.95 47.84
N VAL A 126 -88.00 -13.09 48.43
CA VAL A 126 -87.03 -14.04 47.84
C VAL A 126 -87.51 -14.55 46.50
N LYS A 127 -88.81 -14.87 46.35
CA LYS A 127 -89.38 -15.28 45.06
C LYS A 127 -89.29 -14.16 44.01
N MET A 128 -89.57 -12.92 44.38
CA MET A 128 -89.41 -11.77 43.47
C MET A 128 -87.95 -11.57 43.08
N PHE A 129 -87.04 -11.63 44.05
CA PHE A 129 -85.60 -11.53 43.80
C PHE A 129 -85.10 -12.63 42.86
N GLU A 130 -85.43 -13.89 43.15
CA GLU A 130 -85.07 -15.05 42.33
C GLU A 130 -85.59 -14.90 40.89
N PHE A 131 -86.86 -14.49 40.74
CA PHE A 131 -87.45 -14.29 39.42
C PHE A 131 -86.78 -13.17 38.62
N ILE A 132 -86.46 -12.04 39.26
CA ILE A 132 -85.75 -10.94 38.60
C ILE A 132 -84.32 -11.36 38.27
N TYR A 133 -83.65 -12.08 39.17
CA TYR A 133 -82.29 -12.57 38.93
C TYR A 133 -82.23 -13.59 37.79
N ARG A 134 -83.25 -14.43 37.61
CA ARG A 134 -83.36 -15.33 36.46
C ARG A 134 -83.40 -14.62 35.09
N GLN A 135 -83.71 -13.33 35.07
CA GLN A 135 -83.61 -12.53 33.85
C GLN A 135 -82.16 -12.22 33.45
N LEU A 136 -81.22 -12.36 34.38
CA LEU A 136 -79.78 -12.27 34.17
C LEU A 136 -79.15 -13.65 33.96
N ASP A 137 -79.56 -14.63 34.75
CA ASP A 137 -79.07 -16.01 34.68
C ASP A 137 -80.26 -17.00 34.63
N PRO A 138 -80.64 -17.49 33.43
CA PRO A 138 -81.76 -18.41 33.28
C PRO A 138 -81.62 -19.73 34.05
N THR A 139 -80.39 -20.12 34.42
CA THR A 139 -80.10 -21.37 35.12
C THR A 139 -80.13 -21.23 36.65
N PHE A 140 -80.32 -20.02 37.16
CA PHE A 140 -80.25 -19.74 38.58
C PHE A 140 -81.44 -20.34 39.35
N GLU A 141 -81.15 -21.01 40.47
CA GLU A 141 -82.14 -21.44 41.46
C GLU A 141 -81.73 -20.91 42.84
N MET A 142 -82.67 -20.34 43.58
CA MET A 142 -82.38 -19.83 44.92
C MET A 142 -82.09 -20.99 45.89
N PRO A 143 -80.98 -20.97 46.65
CA PRO A 143 -80.71 -22.00 47.65
C PRO A 143 -81.84 -22.11 48.69
N ASN A 144 -82.27 -23.33 48.99
CA ASN A 144 -83.34 -23.60 49.95
C ASN A 144 -82.99 -23.31 51.43
N SER A 145 -81.72 -22.98 51.73
CA SER A 145 -81.24 -22.70 53.09
C SER A 145 -80.49 -21.38 53.15
N LYS A 146 -80.67 -20.62 54.24
CA LYS A 146 -79.94 -19.37 54.54
C LYS A 146 -80.12 -18.23 53.52
N VAL A 147 -81.33 -18.07 52.99
CA VAL A 147 -81.66 -16.99 52.04
C VAL A 147 -81.33 -15.58 52.57
N GLU A 148 -81.28 -15.40 53.89
CA GLU A 148 -80.89 -14.17 54.57
C GLU A 148 -79.38 -13.83 54.45
N GLU A 149 -78.54 -14.83 54.17
CA GLU A 149 -77.11 -14.67 53.88
C GLU A 149 -76.86 -14.61 52.38
N GLU A 150 -77.57 -15.45 51.61
CA GLU A 150 -77.40 -15.58 50.16
C GLU A 150 -77.82 -14.33 49.40
N VAL A 151 -78.98 -13.74 49.69
CA VAL A 151 -79.42 -12.53 48.95
C VAL A 151 -78.42 -11.37 49.08
N PRO A 152 -77.96 -10.97 50.31
CA PRO A 152 -76.91 -9.98 50.44
C PRO A 152 -75.60 -10.37 49.75
N ALA A 153 -75.23 -11.66 49.78
CA ALA A 153 -74.02 -12.16 49.12
C ALA A 153 -74.11 -12.01 47.60
N ILE A 154 -75.24 -12.37 46.99
CA ILE A 154 -75.52 -12.21 45.56
C ILE A 154 -75.49 -10.74 45.18
N LEU A 155 -76.20 -9.87 45.91
CA LEU A 155 -76.17 -8.43 45.66
C LEU A 155 -74.75 -7.88 45.74
N LYS A 156 -73.95 -8.31 46.72
CA LYS A 156 -72.54 -7.91 46.83
C LYS A 156 -71.69 -8.45 45.69
N ALA A 157 -71.94 -9.67 45.21
CA ALA A 157 -71.27 -10.27 44.06
C ALA A 157 -71.57 -9.49 42.77
N LEU A 158 -72.82 -9.08 42.59
CA LEU A 158 -73.24 -8.16 41.52
C LEU A 158 -72.74 -6.72 41.72
N ARG A 159 -71.94 -6.44 42.76
CA ARG A 159 -71.40 -5.11 43.07
C ARG A 159 -72.47 -4.07 43.43
N TYR A 160 -73.59 -4.49 43.99
CA TYR A 160 -74.60 -3.58 44.51
C TYR A 160 -73.99 -2.72 45.64
N PRO A 161 -74.01 -1.37 45.52
CA PRO A 161 -73.29 -0.49 46.45
C PRO A 161 -73.91 -0.39 47.84
N PHE A 162 -75.20 -0.72 48.00
CA PHE A 162 -75.96 -0.49 49.24
C PHE A 162 -76.41 -1.81 49.90
N VAL A 163 -75.45 -2.59 50.39
CA VAL A 163 -75.67 -3.96 50.90
C VAL A 163 -76.75 -4.02 51.98
N LEU A 164 -77.71 -4.95 51.82
CA LEU A 164 -78.72 -5.27 52.82
C LEU A 164 -78.10 -6.11 53.94
N SER A 165 -78.39 -5.79 55.20
CA SER A 165 -77.88 -6.57 56.34
C SER A 165 -78.64 -7.88 56.53
N LYS A 166 -78.03 -8.88 57.16
CA LYS A 166 -78.71 -10.15 57.53
C LYS A 166 -79.98 -9.90 58.36
N CYS A 167 -79.95 -8.93 59.28
CA CYS A 167 -81.12 -8.55 60.09
C CYS A 167 -82.27 -7.97 59.23
N SER A 168 -81.93 -7.21 58.18
CA SER A 168 -82.90 -6.65 57.24
C SER A 168 -83.67 -7.75 56.50
N MET A 169 -83.03 -8.89 56.22
CA MET A 169 -83.65 -10.00 55.50
C MET A 169 -84.69 -10.76 56.32
N TYR A 170 -84.51 -10.89 57.64
CA TYR A 170 -85.50 -11.50 58.53
C TYR A 170 -86.80 -10.69 58.63
N SER A 171 -86.77 -9.39 58.31
CA SER A 171 -87.89 -8.46 58.43
C SER A 171 -88.02 -7.54 57.21
N VAL A 172 -87.86 -8.11 56.02
CA VAL A 172 -87.74 -7.34 54.76
C VAL A 172 -88.96 -6.47 54.45
N GLY A 173 -90.17 -6.90 54.87
CA GLY A 173 -91.42 -6.15 54.70
C GLY A 173 -91.67 -5.05 55.73
N ALA A 174 -90.78 -4.85 56.72
CA ALA A 174 -90.97 -3.83 57.75
C ALA A 174 -90.90 -2.41 57.16
N PRO A 175 -91.70 -1.42 57.66
CA PRO A 175 -91.81 -0.09 57.05
C PRO A 175 -90.48 0.68 56.85
N HIS A 176 -89.46 0.39 57.66
CA HIS A 176 -88.15 1.03 57.58
C HIS A 176 -87.12 0.23 56.77
N THR A 177 -87.40 -1.04 56.47
CA THR A 177 -86.50 -1.97 55.75
C THR A 177 -86.94 -2.19 54.31
N TRP A 178 -88.26 -2.25 54.08
CA TRP A 178 -88.84 -2.48 52.76
C TRP A 178 -88.36 -1.48 51.70
N PRO A 179 -88.29 -0.15 51.96
CA PRO A 179 -87.77 0.78 50.97
C PRO A 179 -86.34 0.47 50.51
N GLN A 180 -85.47 -0.01 51.40
CA GLN A 180 -84.09 -0.39 51.06
C GLN A 180 -84.03 -1.67 50.23
N ALA A 181 -84.84 -2.67 50.60
CA ALA A 181 -84.93 -3.93 49.86
C ALA A 181 -85.58 -3.74 48.48
N LEU A 182 -86.63 -2.92 48.39
CA LEU A 182 -87.25 -2.51 47.13
C LEU A 182 -86.25 -1.76 46.24
N GLY A 183 -85.44 -0.87 46.82
CA GLY A 183 -84.34 -0.23 46.09
C GLY A 183 -83.38 -1.25 45.49
N ALA A 184 -83.06 -2.34 46.20
CA ALA A 184 -82.21 -3.40 45.67
C ALA A 184 -82.88 -4.15 44.51
N LEU A 185 -84.19 -4.44 44.60
CA LEU A 185 -84.95 -5.06 43.50
C LEU A 185 -85.04 -4.16 42.27
N MET A 186 -85.29 -2.86 42.45
CA MET A 186 -85.34 -1.91 41.33
C MET A 186 -83.99 -1.82 40.63
N TRP A 187 -82.91 -1.74 41.40
CA TRP A 187 -81.56 -1.78 40.84
C TRP A 187 -81.31 -3.09 40.07
N LEU A 188 -81.78 -4.23 40.59
CA LEU A 188 -81.63 -5.51 39.91
C LEU A 188 -82.46 -5.56 38.60
N ILE A 189 -83.66 -4.98 38.59
CA ILE A 189 -84.48 -4.81 37.37
C ILE A 189 -83.75 -3.96 36.35
N ASP A 190 -83.12 -2.86 36.76
CA ASP A 190 -82.36 -2.01 35.85
C ASP A 190 -81.18 -2.78 35.23
N ASN A 191 -80.49 -3.62 36.01
CA ASN A 191 -79.46 -4.52 35.48
C ASN A 191 -80.01 -5.52 34.47
N ALA A 192 -81.18 -6.11 34.74
CA ALA A 192 -81.84 -7.00 33.79
C ALA A 192 -82.18 -6.28 32.47
N LYS A 193 -82.72 -5.06 32.54
CA LYS A 193 -83.03 -4.24 31.36
C LYS A 193 -81.78 -3.83 30.58
N ILE A 194 -80.69 -3.50 31.27
CA ILE A 194 -79.39 -3.21 30.64
C ILE A 194 -78.88 -4.46 29.92
N ASN A 195 -78.93 -5.62 30.57
CA ASN A 195 -78.50 -6.90 29.97
C ASN A 195 -79.30 -7.22 28.69
N TRP A 196 -80.62 -7.05 28.71
CA TRP A 196 -81.45 -7.25 27.51
C TRP A 196 -81.17 -6.27 26.39
N SER A 197 -80.77 -5.05 26.73
CA SER A 197 -80.41 -4.03 25.74
C SER A 197 -79.06 -4.36 25.11
N LEU A 198 -78.11 -4.82 25.93
CA LEU A 198 -76.77 -5.20 25.50
C LEU A 198 -76.77 -6.49 24.67
N SER A 199 -77.63 -7.46 25.00
CA SER A 199 -77.75 -8.71 24.22
C SER A 199 -78.42 -8.50 22.85
N LYS A 200 -79.24 -7.46 22.70
CA LYS A 200 -79.86 -7.07 21.41
C LYS A 200 -78.95 -6.22 20.54
N GLN A 201 -78.01 -5.49 21.13
CA GLN A 201 -76.94 -4.88 20.36
C GLN A 201 -75.99 -6.00 19.96
N GLU A 202 -76.20 -6.55 18.76
CA GLU A 202 -75.12 -7.18 18.01
C GLU A 202 -74.02 -6.12 17.96
N LEU A 203 -73.03 -6.23 18.85
CA LEU A 203 -72.04 -5.19 19.07
C LEU A 203 -71.41 -4.93 17.70
N LEU A 204 -71.67 -3.74 17.17
CA LEU A 204 -71.21 -3.22 15.88
C LEU A 204 -69.69 -3.03 15.94
N PHE A 205 -68.94 -4.09 16.23
CA PHE A 205 -67.49 -4.16 16.12
C PHE A 205 -67.05 -4.21 14.66
N SER A 206 -67.98 -4.11 13.72
CA SER A 206 -67.71 -4.02 12.28
C SER A 206 -67.09 -2.68 11.88
N ASP A 207 -67.37 -1.59 12.59
CA ASP A 207 -67.01 -0.22 12.16
C ASP A 207 -65.62 0.25 12.62
N PHE A 208 -64.85 -0.57 13.33
CA PHE A 208 -63.51 -0.20 13.84
C PHE A 208 -62.34 -0.89 13.13
N CYS A 209 -62.58 -1.58 12.01
CA CYS A 209 -61.51 -2.14 11.17
C CYS A 209 -61.34 -1.26 9.92
N GLU A 210 -60.87 -0.03 10.12
CA GLU A 210 -60.30 0.75 9.02
C GLU A 210 -58.98 0.11 8.58
N ASP A 211 -58.93 -0.28 7.30
CA ASP A 211 -57.75 -0.40 6.45
C ASP A 211 -56.52 -1.13 7.04
N SER A 212 -56.66 -2.43 7.28
CA SER A 212 -55.54 -3.33 6.99
C SER A 212 -55.77 -3.90 5.59
N ASP A 213 -54.87 -3.59 4.64
CA ASP A 213 -54.85 -4.21 3.30
C ASP A 213 -54.77 -5.76 3.36
N ASN A 214 -54.58 -6.32 4.56
CA ASN A 214 -54.48 -7.73 4.82
C ASN A 214 -55.83 -8.31 5.28
N ILE A 215 -56.57 -8.88 4.33
CA ILE A 215 -57.90 -9.50 4.55
C ILE A 215 -57.85 -10.56 5.67
N GLU A 216 -56.73 -11.28 5.81
CA GLU A 216 -56.53 -12.33 6.83
C GLU A 216 -56.45 -11.80 8.28
N GLU A 217 -56.10 -10.52 8.45
CA GLU A 217 -56.12 -9.84 9.77
C GLU A 217 -57.42 -9.06 10.00
N GLY A 218 -58.32 -9.03 9.01
CA GLY A 218 -59.59 -8.34 9.07
C GLY A 218 -60.55 -8.96 10.08
N ALA A 219 -61.36 -8.12 10.72
CA ALA A 219 -62.43 -8.56 11.63
C ALA A 219 -63.43 -9.49 10.94
N GLU A 220 -63.70 -9.27 9.65
CA GLU A 220 -64.63 -10.08 8.85
C GLU A 220 -64.11 -11.49 8.57
N TYR A 221 -62.82 -11.62 8.21
CA TYR A 221 -62.18 -12.93 8.04
C TYR A 221 -62.13 -13.69 9.35
N ASN A 222 -61.71 -13.03 10.44
CA ASN A 222 -61.65 -13.66 11.77
C ASN A 222 -63.03 -14.12 12.24
N LYS A 223 -64.09 -13.33 12.01
CA LYS A 223 -65.47 -13.75 12.28
C LYS A 223 -65.83 -15.00 11.47
N LEU A 224 -65.60 -14.97 10.16
CA LEU A 224 -65.91 -16.08 9.27
C LEU A 224 -65.16 -17.37 9.68
N PHE A 225 -63.88 -17.25 10.05
CA PHE A 225 -63.05 -18.35 10.51
C PHE A 225 -63.50 -18.90 11.87
N LEU A 226 -63.82 -18.03 12.83
CA LEU A 226 -64.33 -18.45 14.13
C LEU A 226 -65.69 -19.12 14.03
N ASP A 227 -66.58 -18.63 13.17
CA ASP A 227 -67.89 -19.25 12.91
C ASP A 227 -67.71 -20.66 12.35
N TYR A 228 -66.87 -20.82 11.32
CA TYR A 228 -66.53 -22.14 10.76
C TYR A 228 -65.90 -23.07 11.81
N THR A 229 -64.95 -22.56 12.59
CA THR A 229 -64.27 -23.35 13.64
C THR A 229 -65.26 -23.77 14.72
N ALA A 230 -66.17 -22.90 15.14
CA ALA A 230 -67.17 -23.21 16.15
C ALA A 230 -68.17 -24.26 15.65
N GLU A 231 -68.61 -24.17 14.39
CA GLU A 231 -69.55 -25.11 13.77
C GLU A 231 -68.92 -26.49 13.58
N THR A 232 -67.73 -26.55 12.97
CA THR A 232 -66.98 -27.80 12.79
C THR A 232 -66.57 -28.42 14.11
N TYR A 233 -66.14 -27.63 15.10
CA TYR A 233 -65.85 -28.12 16.44
C TYR A 233 -67.10 -28.65 17.14
N SER A 234 -68.26 -28.02 16.97
CA SER A 234 -69.53 -28.51 17.52
C SER A 234 -69.90 -29.87 16.93
N LYS A 235 -69.75 -30.05 15.61
CA LYS A 235 -69.99 -31.33 14.92
C LYS A 235 -68.96 -32.39 15.29
N PHE A 236 -67.69 -32.01 15.40
CA PHE A 236 -66.64 -32.89 15.91
C PHE A 236 -66.96 -33.40 17.32
N MET A 237 -67.42 -32.52 18.22
CA MET A 237 -67.85 -32.91 19.57
C MET A 237 -69.10 -33.80 19.57
N GLN A 238 -69.85 -33.86 18.46
CA GLN A 238 -70.97 -34.77 18.23
C GLN A 238 -70.54 -36.09 17.56
N GLY A 239 -69.27 -36.21 17.14
CA GLY A 239 -68.67 -37.44 16.62
C GLY A 239 -68.44 -37.48 15.10
N ASP A 240 -68.63 -36.36 14.40
CA ASP A 240 -68.34 -36.26 12.96
C ASP A 240 -66.84 -36.01 12.71
N ASP A 241 -66.27 -36.65 11.69
CA ASP A 241 -64.85 -36.51 11.30
C ASP A 241 -64.67 -35.86 9.91
N THR A 242 -65.76 -35.54 9.21
CA THR A 242 -65.75 -34.93 7.87
C THR A 242 -66.70 -33.74 7.84
N PHE A 243 -66.24 -32.63 7.25
CA PHE A 243 -66.94 -31.34 7.27
C PHE A 243 -67.07 -30.73 5.86
N GLU A 244 -67.28 -31.56 4.83
CA GLU A 244 -67.28 -31.12 3.42
C GLU A 244 -68.32 -30.01 3.14
N ASP A 245 -69.51 -30.10 3.75
CA ASP A 245 -70.57 -29.11 3.60
C ASP A 245 -70.16 -27.76 4.24
N GLU A 246 -69.53 -27.80 5.42
CA GLU A 246 -69.03 -26.61 6.11
C GLU A 246 -67.85 -25.99 5.37
N ASP A 247 -66.97 -26.83 4.81
CA ASP A 247 -65.83 -26.43 4.00
C ASP A 247 -66.30 -25.71 2.74
N GLU A 248 -67.28 -26.26 2.02
CA GLU A 248 -67.85 -25.63 0.83
C GLU A 248 -68.55 -24.30 1.16
N ALA A 249 -69.31 -24.26 2.26
CA ALA A 249 -69.96 -23.05 2.72
C ALA A 249 -68.94 -21.98 3.15
N PHE A 250 -67.89 -22.36 3.86
CA PHE A 250 -66.79 -21.49 4.26
C PHE A 250 -66.05 -20.96 3.04
N LEU A 251 -65.65 -21.82 2.11
CA LEU A 251 -64.98 -21.43 0.86
C LEU A 251 -65.83 -20.50 0.02
N THR A 252 -67.15 -20.72 -0.06
CA THR A 252 -68.07 -19.85 -0.79
C THR A 252 -68.14 -18.45 -0.17
N LYS A 253 -68.21 -18.36 1.16
CA LYS A 253 -68.18 -17.08 1.88
C LYS A 253 -66.81 -16.40 1.76
N LEU A 254 -65.73 -17.18 1.77
CA LEU A 254 -64.36 -16.71 1.61
C LEU A 254 -64.14 -16.11 0.22
N LYS A 255 -64.55 -16.80 -0.85
CA LYS A 255 -64.49 -16.28 -2.23
C LYS A 255 -65.20 -14.94 -2.37
N LYS A 256 -66.35 -14.77 -1.70
CA LYS A 256 -67.07 -13.49 -1.67
C LYS A 256 -66.28 -12.40 -0.93
N LEU A 257 -65.69 -12.73 0.22
CA LEU A 257 -64.88 -11.81 1.02
C LEU A 257 -63.64 -11.30 0.27
N TYR A 258 -62.98 -12.17 -0.50
CA TYR A 258 -61.83 -11.81 -1.34
C TYR A 258 -62.23 -11.22 -2.71
N ASN A 259 -63.52 -10.98 -2.96
CA ASN A 259 -64.05 -10.50 -4.25
C ASN A 259 -63.52 -11.30 -5.46
N VAL A 260 -63.44 -12.62 -5.33
CA VAL A 260 -62.90 -13.49 -6.38
C VAL A 260 -63.88 -13.55 -7.55
N ASP A 261 -63.46 -13.03 -8.71
CA ASP A 261 -64.15 -13.25 -9.98
C ASP A 261 -63.77 -14.65 -10.50
N GLU A 262 -64.68 -15.60 -10.34
CA GLU A 262 -64.46 -16.99 -10.76
C GLU A 262 -64.25 -17.13 -12.27
N ALA A 263 -64.86 -16.27 -13.09
CA ALA A 263 -64.69 -16.31 -14.54
C ALA A 263 -63.31 -15.76 -14.94
N LEU A 264 -62.85 -14.70 -14.27
CA LEU A 264 -61.49 -14.19 -14.43
C LEU A 264 -60.45 -15.19 -13.93
N LEU A 265 -60.68 -15.80 -12.77
CA LEU A 265 -59.79 -16.80 -12.19
C LEU A 265 -59.65 -18.01 -13.13
N ALA A 266 -60.76 -18.54 -13.65
CA ALA A 266 -60.75 -19.63 -14.62
C ALA A 266 -60.04 -19.22 -15.92
N SER A 267 -60.23 -17.97 -16.41
CA SER A 267 -59.49 -17.46 -17.56
C SER A 267 -57.99 -17.34 -17.30
N MET A 268 -57.60 -16.93 -16.09
CA MET A 268 -56.20 -16.81 -15.69
C MET A 268 -55.57 -18.17 -15.47
N GLU A 269 -56.29 -19.13 -14.91
CA GLU A 269 -55.84 -20.51 -14.75
C GLU A 269 -55.64 -21.19 -16.10
N GLU A 270 -56.54 -20.98 -17.07
CA GLU A 270 -56.35 -21.48 -18.43
C GLU A 270 -55.16 -20.81 -19.13
N LYS A 271 -54.99 -19.49 -18.99
CA LYS A 271 -53.79 -18.79 -19.49
C LYS A 271 -52.52 -19.28 -18.80
N HIS A 272 -52.58 -19.51 -17.50
CA HIS A 272 -51.45 -20.01 -16.72
C HIS A 272 -51.12 -21.44 -17.14
N ARG A 273 -52.11 -22.30 -17.38
CA ARG A 273 -51.91 -23.64 -17.95
C ARG A 273 -51.22 -23.57 -19.31
N ILE A 274 -51.72 -22.74 -20.23
CA ILE A 274 -51.11 -22.54 -21.55
C ILE A 274 -49.67 -22.04 -21.42
N LEU A 275 -49.42 -21.06 -20.54
CA LEU A 275 -48.09 -20.51 -20.30
C LEU A 275 -47.17 -21.51 -19.59
N SER A 276 -47.66 -22.30 -18.65
CA SER A 276 -46.92 -23.36 -17.96
C SER A 276 -46.58 -24.49 -18.90
N ASP A 277 -47.50 -24.92 -19.77
CA ASP A 277 -47.22 -25.90 -20.82
C ASP A 277 -46.17 -25.37 -21.81
N GLU A 278 -46.26 -24.09 -22.18
CA GLU A 278 -45.28 -23.40 -23.02
C GLU A 278 -43.93 -23.25 -22.32
N VAL A 279 -43.92 -22.96 -21.01
CA VAL A 279 -42.70 -22.91 -20.18
C VAL A 279 -42.12 -24.31 -20.05
N GLU A 280 -42.89 -25.36 -19.80
CA GLU A 280 -42.40 -26.74 -19.73
C GLU A 280 -41.86 -27.19 -21.09
N ARG A 281 -42.51 -26.80 -22.18
CA ARG A 281 -42.01 -27.00 -23.55
C ARG A 281 -40.69 -26.25 -23.77
N LEU A 282 -40.61 -25.00 -23.37
CA LEU A 282 -39.41 -24.17 -23.43
C LEU A 282 -38.32 -24.68 -22.49
N GLU A 283 -38.66 -25.26 -21.34
CA GLU A 283 -37.76 -25.84 -20.36
C GLU A 283 -37.22 -27.20 -20.82
N LYS A 284 -38.02 -28.01 -21.52
CA LYS A 284 -37.53 -29.18 -22.26
C LYS A 284 -36.66 -28.77 -23.45
N GLU A 285 -37.01 -27.69 -24.16
CA GLU A 285 -36.12 -27.02 -25.12
C GLU A 285 -34.90 -26.33 -24.45
N SER A 286 -34.97 -26.04 -23.14
CA SER A 286 -33.92 -25.37 -22.34
C SER A 286 -33.05 -26.34 -21.56
N GLN A 287 -33.49 -27.57 -21.33
CA GLN A 287 -32.65 -28.71 -20.91
C GLN A 287 -31.90 -29.27 -22.12
N THR A 288 -32.39 -28.98 -23.33
CA THR A 288 -31.58 -28.91 -24.55
C THR A 288 -31.04 -27.49 -24.78
N ASP A 289 -30.75 -26.76 -23.70
CA ASP A 289 -30.43 -25.32 -23.60
C ASP A 289 -30.25 -24.70 -24.97
N ARG A 290 -31.35 -24.34 -25.62
CA ARG A 290 -31.29 -23.87 -27.01
C ARG A 290 -30.35 -22.67 -27.12
N LEU A 291 -30.17 -21.88 -26.06
CA LEU A 291 -29.20 -20.80 -26.00
C LEU A 291 -27.77 -21.30 -25.78
N MET A 292 -27.50 -22.27 -24.90
CA MET A 292 -26.16 -22.84 -24.72
C MET A 292 -25.75 -23.78 -25.85
N THR A 293 -26.67 -24.56 -26.41
CA THR A 293 -26.56 -25.25 -27.69
C THR A 293 -26.28 -24.25 -28.81
N LYS A 294 -27.01 -23.12 -28.92
CA LYS A 294 -26.70 -22.06 -29.90
C LYS A 294 -25.41 -21.30 -29.58
N ARG A 295 -24.99 -21.18 -28.32
CA ARG A 295 -23.69 -20.59 -27.91
C ARG A 295 -22.53 -21.53 -28.22
N MET A 296 -22.67 -22.83 -27.94
CA MET A 296 -21.72 -23.87 -28.33
C MET A 296 -21.65 -24.00 -29.84
N GLU A 297 -22.78 -23.96 -30.54
CA GLU A 297 -22.87 -23.93 -31.99
C GLU A 297 -22.23 -22.65 -32.54
N LYS A 298 -22.48 -21.48 -31.93
CA LYS A 298 -21.79 -20.22 -32.28
C LYS A 298 -20.29 -20.31 -32.07
N VAL A 299 -19.81 -20.89 -30.96
CA VAL A 299 -18.38 -21.07 -30.69
C VAL A 299 -17.76 -22.06 -31.67
N LYS A 300 -18.44 -23.18 -31.97
CA LYS A 300 -18.01 -24.13 -33.00
C LYS A 300 -17.96 -23.47 -34.38
N LEU A 301 -19.00 -22.75 -34.77
CA LEU A 301 -19.06 -22.00 -36.02
C LEU A 301 -18.02 -20.88 -36.07
N GLN A 302 -17.72 -20.21 -34.96
CA GLN A 302 -16.63 -19.22 -34.89
C GLN A 302 -15.26 -19.86 -35.03
N ALA A 303 -15.03 -21.03 -34.42
CA ALA A 303 -13.81 -21.80 -34.58
C ALA A 303 -13.66 -22.30 -36.03
N ASP A 304 -14.73 -22.79 -36.62
CA ASP A 304 -14.75 -23.25 -38.01
C ASP A 304 -14.64 -22.08 -39.00
N LEU A 305 -15.25 -20.93 -38.70
CA LEU A 305 -15.07 -19.69 -39.47
C LEU A 305 -13.60 -19.26 -39.40
N LYS A 306 -12.95 -19.30 -38.23
CA LYS A 306 -11.53 -18.99 -38.09
C LYS A 306 -10.65 -19.98 -38.86
N LYS A 307 -10.97 -21.28 -38.84
CA LYS A 307 -10.30 -22.29 -39.67
C LYS A 307 -10.49 -22.01 -41.15
N LEU A 308 -11.72 -21.73 -41.59
CA LEU A 308 -12.04 -21.40 -42.98
C LEU A 308 -11.38 -20.09 -43.42
N GLN A 309 -11.26 -19.10 -42.55
CA GLN A 309 -10.50 -17.87 -42.81
C GLN A 309 -9.01 -18.15 -42.93
N SER A 310 -8.44 -18.99 -42.06
CA SER A 310 -7.03 -19.38 -42.16
C SER A 310 -6.77 -20.20 -43.43
N TYR A 311 -7.70 -21.09 -43.78
CA TYR A 311 -7.64 -21.88 -45.01
C TYR A 311 -7.79 -20.99 -46.24
N ARG A 312 -8.76 -20.05 -46.23
CA ARG A 312 -8.92 -19.05 -47.28
C ARG A 312 -7.68 -18.19 -47.43
N SER A 313 -7.07 -17.74 -46.33
CA SER A 313 -5.81 -16.98 -46.38
C SER A 313 -4.67 -17.82 -46.97
N SER A 314 -4.62 -19.12 -46.65
CA SER A 314 -3.65 -20.05 -47.25
C SER A 314 -3.92 -20.32 -48.73
N LEU A 315 -5.19 -20.34 -49.15
CA LEU A 315 -5.56 -20.46 -50.56
C LEU A 315 -5.31 -19.17 -51.31
N GLU A 316 -5.54 -18.01 -50.71
CA GLU A 316 -5.24 -16.70 -51.29
C GLU A 316 -3.72 -16.52 -51.46
N SER A 317 -2.91 -16.95 -50.47
CA SER A 317 -1.46 -16.94 -50.62
C SER A 317 -0.98 -17.98 -51.66
N PHE A 318 -1.58 -19.17 -51.70
CA PHE A 318 -1.27 -20.16 -52.72
C PHE A 318 -1.66 -19.68 -54.12
N LYS A 319 -2.83 -19.03 -54.25
CA LYS A 319 -3.29 -18.41 -55.49
C LYS A 319 -2.34 -17.29 -55.92
N ALA A 320 -1.98 -16.38 -55.03
CA ALA A 320 -1.02 -15.32 -55.32
C ALA A 320 0.35 -15.88 -55.76
N ASN A 321 0.82 -16.95 -55.11
CA ASN A 321 2.05 -17.64 -55.52
C ASN A 321 1.91 -18.27 -56.92
N LEU A 322 0.78 -18.89 -57.23
CA LEU A 322 0.51 -19.43 -58.57
C LEU A 322 0.38 -18.32 -59.62
N GLU A 323 -0.26 -17.21 -59.31
CA GLU A 323 -0.38 -16.04 -60.18
C GLU A 323 0.99 -15.41 -60.46
N ASN A 324 1.83 -15.26 -59.43
CA ASN A 324 3.21 -14.81 -59.59
C ASN A 324 4.00 -15.79 -60.48
N LYS A 325 3.88 -17.10 -60.23
CA LYS A 325 4.57 -18.10 -61.04
C LYS A 325 4.06 -18.15 -62.48
N ALA A 326 2.77 -17.93 -62.70
CA ALA A 326 2.19 -17.82 -64.02
C ALA A 326 2.68 -16.55 -64.73
N SER A 327 2.83 -15.43 -64.01
CA SER A 327 3.42 -14.20 -64.53
C SER A 327 4.88 -14.41 -64.92
N GLU A 328 5.69 -15.01 -64.04
CA GLU A 328 7.10 -15.35 -64.31
C GLU A 328 7.25 -16.22 -65.56
N VAL A 329 6.45 -17.30 -65.66
CA VAL A 329 6.46 -18.19 -66.83
C VAL A 329 5.98 -17.45 -68.09
N ASN A 330 5.01 -16.55 -67.98
CA ASN A 330 4.54 -15.76 -69.11
C ASN A 330 5.60 -14.74 -69.58
N ASP A 331 6.34 -14.13 -68.66
CA ASP A 331 7.46 -13.24 -68.97
C ASP A 331 8.61 -14.02 -69.62
N GLU A 332 8.95 -15.20 -69.10
CA GLU A 332 9.90 -16.13 -69.72
C GLU A 332 9.44 -16.57 -71.12
N LEU A 333 8.15 -16.87 -71.29
CA LEU A 333 7.56 -17.19 -72.59
C LEU A 333 7.67 -16.00 -73.55
N GLY A 334 7.36 -14.79 -73.11
CA GLY A 334 7.52 -13.56 -73.91
C GLY A 334 8.97 -13.35 -74.35
N ASN A 335 9.91 -13.53 -73.43
CA ASN A 335 11.34 -13.43 -73.72
C ASN A 335 11.81 -14.50 -74.73
N THR A 336 11.38 -15.75 -74.54
CA THR A 336 11.74 -16.86 -75.45
C THR A 336 11.10 -16.70 -76.82
N VAL A 337 9.86 -16.22 -76.92
CA VAL A 337 9.19 -15.89 -78.19
C VAL A 337 9.94 -14.77 -78.91
N SER A 338 10.27 -13.68 -78.23
CA SER A 338 11.06 -12.57 -78.79
C SER A 338 12.44 -13.03 -79.28
N HIS A 339 13.10 -13.91 -78.52
CA HIS A 339 14.36 -14.51 -78.92
C HIS A 339 14.21 -15.41 -80.15
N LEU A 340 13.14 -16.22 -80.21
CA LEU A 340 12.83 -17.09 -81.35
C LEU A 340 12.52 -16.28 -82.61
N GLU A 341 11.79 -15.17 -82.49
CA GLU A 341 11.54 -14.24 -83.59
C GLU A 341 12.84 -13.60 -84.10
N SER A 342 13.72 -13.18 -83.19
CA SER A 342 15.05 -12.65 -83.54
C SER A 342 15.88 -13.70 -84.28
N LEU A 343 15.92 -14.93 -83.79
CA LEU A 343 16.63 -16.05 -84.45
C LEU A 343 16.01 -16.43 -85.79
N LYS A 344 14.68 -16.35 -85.94
CA LYS A 344 14.01 -16.56 -87.24
C LYS A 344 14.40 -15.48 -88.24
N HIS A 345 14.45 -14.22 -87.81
CA HIS A 345 14.88 -13.11 -88.64
C HIS A 345 16.33 -13.32 -89.09
N GLU A 346 17.24 -13.63 -88.16
CA GLU A 346 18.64 -13.94 -88.46
C GLU A 346 18.77 -15.15 -89.40
N ARG A 347 17.98 -16.22 -89.19
CA ARG A 347 17.94 -17.37 -90.11
C ARG A 347 17.52 -16.94 -91.51
N ASP A 348 16.48 -16.12 -91.65
CA ASP A 348 16.02 -15.65 -92.97
C ASP A 348 17.07 -14.77 -93.65
N GLU A 349 17.72 -13.89 -92.91
CA GLU A 349 18.86 -13.11 -93.40
C GLU A 349 20.01 -14.03 -93.85
N LEU A 350 20.40 -15.00 -93.01
CA LEU A 350 21.44 -15.97 -93.33
C LEU A 350 21.06 -16.85 -94.53
N GLN A 351 19.78 -17.18 -94.72
CA GLN A 351 19.30 -17.94 -95.86
C GLN A 351 19.34 -17.12 -97.14
N ILE A 352 19.02 -15.82 -97.08
CA ILE A 352 19.21 -14.89 -98.20
C ILE A 352 20.70 -14.75 -98.52
N ILE A 353 21.57 -14.69 -97.51
CA ILE A 353 23.03 -14.66 -97.71
C ILE A 353 23.50 -15.96 -98.37
N LEU A 354 23.06 -17.13 -97.89
CA LEU A 354 23.44 -18.44 -98.40
C LEU A 354 22.99 -18.62 -99.87
N GLN A 355 21.77 -18.20 -100.22
CA GLN A 355 21.26 -18.25 -101.59
C GLN A 355 22.05 -17.35 -102.55
N ASN A 356 22.66 -16.28 -102.03
CA ASN A 356 23.47 -15.34 -102.80
C ASN A 356 24.98 -15.66 -102.75
N GLN A 357 25.42 -16.70 -102.04
CA GLN A 357 26.83 -17.09 -101.96
C GLN A 357 27.27 -17.87 -103.21
N LYS A 358 28.40 -17.45 -103.79
CA LYS A 358 28.92 -17.96 -105.08
C LYS A 358 29.78 -19.23 -104.99
N PHE A 359 30.07 -19.72 -103.78
CA PHE A 359 31.00 -20.83 -103.55
C PHE A 359 30.37 -21.86 -102.63
N THR A 360 30.56 -23.14 -102.92
CA THR A 360 29.99 -24.22 -102.11
C THR A 360 30.87 -24.54 -100.89
N PRO A 361 30.33 -25.20 -99.84
CA PRO A 361 31.11 -25.62 -98.68
C PRO A 361 32.37 -26.44 -99.03
N ALA A 362 32.30 -27.23 -100.10
CA ALA A 362 33.46 -27.97 -100.63
C ALA A 362 34.55 -27.05 -101.22
N ASP A 363 34.15 -25.93 -101.86
CA ASP A 363 35.10 -24.91 -102.33
C ASP A 363 35.74 -24.17 -101.16
N VAL A 364 34.97 -23.87 -100.10
CA VAL A 364 35.49 -23.23 -98.87
C VAL A 364 36.46 -24.15 -98.13
N GLU A 365 36.20 -25.46 -98.09
CA GLU A 365 37.15 -26.43 -97.51
C GLU A 365 38.45 -26.57 -98.31
N ARG A 366 38.37 -26.55 -99.66
CA ARG A 366 39.56 -26.51 -100.52
C ARG A 366 40.38 -25.24 -100.26
N ILE A 367 39.73 -24.09 -100.25
CA ILE A 367 40.36 -22.78 -99.98
C ILE A 367 40.94 -22.74 -98.57
N ASN A 368 40.27 -23.29 -97.56
CA ASN A 368 40.77 -23.32 -96.18
C ASN A 368 41.94 -24.30 -95.99
N ARG A 369 42.03 -25.36 -96.78
CA ARG A 369 43.18 -26.27 -96.80
C ARG A 369 44.40 -25.59 -97.40
N GLU A 370 44.24 -24.99 -98.57
CA GLU A 370 45.30 -24.19 -99.22
C GLU A 370 45.71 -23.00 -98.34
N LYS A 371 44.76 -22.33 -97.69
CA LYS A 371 45.05 -21.26 -96.72
C LYS A 371 45.86 -21.77 -95.53
N ARG A 372 45.55 -22.95 -94.98
CA ARG A 372 46.32 -23.53 -93.87
C ARG A 372 47.73 -23.92 -94.31
N GLU A 373 47.89 -24.50 -95.49
CA GLU A 373 49.20 -24.84 -96.04
C GLU A 373 50.05 -23.60 -96.33
N LEU A 374 49.43 -22.54 -96.89
CA LEU A 374 50.08 -21.26 -97.10
C LEU A 374 50.39 -20.56 -95.77
N GLN A 375 49.51 -20.60 -94.78
CA GLN A 375 49.78 -20.04 -93.45
C GLN A 375 50.89 -20.80 -92.72
N GLN A 376 50.96 -22.12 -92.87
CA GLN A 376 52.05 -22.91 -92.29
C GLN A 376 53.37 -22.57 -92.97
N THR A 377 53.37 -22.39 -94.29
CA THR A 377 54.54 -21.96 -95.08
C THR A 377 54.97 -20.54 -94.72
N ILE A 378 54.03 -19.60 -94.56
CA ILE A 378 54.31 -18.24 -94.09
C ILE A 378 54.86 -18.30 -92.67
N SER A 379 54.32 -19.12 -91.77
CA SER A 379 54.82 -19.24 -90.40
C SER A 379 56.25 -19.77 -90.35
N THR A 380 56.61 -20.79 -91.16
CA THR A 380 57.99 -21.28 -91.23
C THR A 380 58.93 -20.26 -91.87
N LEU A 381 58.51 -19.59 -92.95
CA LEU A 381 59.34 -18.56 -93.59
C LEU A 381 59.50 -17.31 -92.72
N SER A 382 58.44 -16.87 -92.03
CA SER A 382 58.49 -15.76 -91.08
C SER A 382 59.38 -16.09 -89.89
N LYS A 383 59.31 -17.32 -89.37
CA LYS A 383 60.20 -17.76 -88.29
C LYS A 383 61.66 -17.81 -88.75
N SER A 384 61.91 -18.33 -89.96
CA SER A 384 63.25 -18.33 -90.55
C SER A 384 63.77 -16.92 -90.84
N LEU A 385 62.90 -15.98 -91.21
CA LEU A 385 63.25 -14.58 -91.42
C LEU A 385 63.55 -13.91 -90.08
N GLU A 386 62.73 -14.12 -89.06
CA GLU A 386 62.93 -13.59 -87.71
C GLU A 386 64.23 -14.11 -87.08
N ASP A 387 64.53 -15.41 -87.23
CA ASP A 387 65.80 -16.00 -86.79
C ASP A 387 67.00 -15.40 -87.54
N ALA A 388 66.87 -15.15 -88.85
CA ALA A 388 67.93 -14.53 -89.65
C ALA A 388 68.11 -13.03 -89.33
N GLU A 389 67.02 -12.29 -89.12
CA GLU A 389 67.04 -10.89 -88.70
C GLU A 389 67.62 -10.75 -87.30
N GLN A 390 67.26 -11.63 -86.37
CA GLN A 390 67.84 -11.67 -85.03
C GLN A 390 69.33 -12.01 -85.08
N HIS A 391 69.75 -12.95 -85.93
CA HIS A 391 71.16 -13.25 -86.14
C HIS A 391 71.92 -12.03 -86.71
N LYS A 392 71.36 -11.38 -87.74
CA LYS A 392 71.93 -10.16 -88.34
C LYS A 392 72.03 -9.03 -87.30
N TRP A 393 70.99 -8.81 -86.52
CA TRP A 393 70.94 -7.80 -85.47
C TRP A 393 71.95 -8.08 -84.37
N ASN A 394 72.09 -9.34 -83.95
CA ASN A 394 73.08 -9.75 -82.95
C ASN A 394 74.52 -9.51 -83.45
N GLU A 395 74.79 -9.82 -84.72
CA GLU A 395 76.08 -9.53 -85.37
C GLU A 395 76.33 -8.02 -85.55
N GLU A 396 75.31 -7.25 -85.95
CA GLU A 396 75.41 -5.79 -86.06
C GLU A 396 75.66 -5.14 -84.68
N ILE A 397 75.01 -5.63 -83.62
CA ILE A 397 75.29 -5.21 -82.24
C ILE A 397 76.71 -5.62 -81.81
N ALA A 398 77.15 -6.85 -82.15
CA ALA A 398 78.48 -7.30 -81.81
C ALA A 398 79.55 -6.44 -82.49
N LEU A 399 79.37 -6.14 -83.78
CA LEU A 399 80.25 -5.27 -84.56
C LEU A 399 80.23 -3.83 -84.03
N ALA A 400 79.05 -3.27 -83.73
CA ALA A 400 78.91 -1.94 -83.16
C ALA A 400 79.61 -1.84 -81.79
N LYS A 401 79.43 -2.83 -80.91
CA LYS A 401 80.10 -2.88 -79.61
C LYS A 401 81.63 -3.00 -79.74
N VAL A 402 82.12 -3.77 -80.71
CA VAL A 402 83.57 -3.88 -80.96
C VAL A 402 84.12 -2.58 -81.52
N LYS A 403 83.42 -1.94 -82.45
CA LYS A 403 83.80 -0.65 -83.03
C LYS A 403 83.80 0.46 -81.99
N GLU A 404 82.74 0.57 -81.18
CA GLU A 404 82.66 1.55 -80.08
C GLU A 404 83.78 1.33 -79.07
N LYS A 405 84.05 0.08 -78.67
CA LYS A 405 85.19 -0.23 -77.78
C LYS A 405 86.53 0.18 -78.40
N ALA A 406 86.73 -0.04 -79.69
CA ALA A 406 87.95 0.35 -80.39
C ALA A 406 88.09 1.88 -80.50
N GLU A 407 87.02 2.58 -80.86
CA GLU A 407 86.97 4.05 -80.95
C GLU A 407 87.16 4.71 -79.59
N LEU A 408 86.56 4.17 -78.53
CA LEU A 408 86.79 4.63 -77.15
C LEU A 408 88.25 4.45 -76.76
N LYS A 409 88.85 3.28 -77.03
CA LYS A 409 90.28 3.04 -76.72
C LYS A 409 91.21 3.94 -77.54
N LEU A 410 90.86 4.24 -78.78
CA LEU A 410 91.60 5.18 -79.64
C LEU A 410 91.48 6.62 -79.12
N ALA A 411 90.26 7.07 -78.78
CA ALA A 411 90.02 8.39 -78.22
C ALA A 411 90.70 8.58 -76.86
N GLU A 412 90.66 7.55 -76.00
CA GLU A 412 91.41 7.51 -74.74
C GLU A 412 92.91 7.64 -74.99
N TYR A 413 93.46 6.86 -75.94
CA TYR A 413 94.87 6.94 -76.31
C TYR A 413 95.25 8.34 -76.82
N HIS A 414 94.51 8.93 -77.76
CA HIS A 414 94.80 10.28 -78.27
C HIS A 414 94.63 11.36 -77.19
N LYS A 415 93.64 11.23 -76.32
CA LYS A 415 93.45 12.14 -75.18
C LYS A 415 94.63 12.05 -74.22
N LEU A 416 95.09 10.84 -73.91
CA LEU A 416 96.23 10.60 -73.03
C LEU A 416 97.53 11.10 -73.66
N ALA A 417 97.76 10.80 -74.94
CA ALA A 417 98.92 11.28 -75.68
C ALA A 417 98.95 12.81 -75.81
N ARG A 418 97.80 13.48 -75.99
CA ARG A 418 97.72 14.96 -75.91
C ARG A 418 98.03 15.48 -74.51
N LYS A 419 97.50 14.86 -73.45
CA LYS A 419 97.74 15.25 -72.05
C LYS A 419 99.21 15.08 -71.63
N LEU A 420 99.88 14.04 -72.14
CA LEU A 420 101.30 13.76 -71.92
C LEU A 420 102.22 14.60 -72.82
N LYS A 421 101.66 15.53 -73.62
CA LYS A 421 102.39 16.37 -74.59
C LYS A 421 103.20 15.56 -75.62
N LEU A 422 102.62 14.48 -76.13
CA LEU A 422 103.17 13.62 -77.19
C LEU A 422 102.50 13.85 -78.56
N LEU A 423 101.37 14.54 -78.59
CA LEU A 423 100.62 14.93 -79.80
C LEU A 423 100.25 16.42 -79.71
N PRO A 424 100.40 17.23 -80.78
CA PRO A 424 100.93 16.89 -82.11
C PRO A 424 102.45 16.65 -82.12
N LEU A 425 103.02 16.27 -83.27
CA LEU A 425 104.46 16.00 -83.48
C LEU A 425 105.43 17.03 -82.86
N SER A 426 104.99 18.29 -82.70
CA SER A 426 105.74 19.40 -82.12
C SER A 426 105.60 19.54 -80.60
N ALA A 427 104.96 18.57 -79.93
CA ALA A 427 104.70 18.64 -78.50
C ALA A 427 105.96 18.33 -77.67
N GLU A 428 106.06 18.97 -76.51
CA GLU A 428 107.27 19.09 -75.68
C GLU A 428 107.95 17.74 -75.34
N ASN A 429 107.18 16.67 -75.20
CA ASN A 429 107.68 15.33 -74.86
C ASN A 429 107.71 14.38 -76.07
N ALA A 430 107.30 14.82 -77.25
CA ALA A 430 107.19 13.99 -78.46
C ALA A 430 108.55 13.70 -79.11
N CYS A 431 109.60 14.46 -78.79
CA CYS A 431 110.97 14.28 -79.27
C CYS A 431 111.09 14.07 -80.80
N GLY A 432 110.18 14.67 -81.59
CA GLY A 432 110.16 14.58 -83.06
C GLY A 432 109.51 13.31 -83.65
N HIS A 433 108.82 12.50 -82.85
CA HIS A 433 108.19 11.24 -83.28
C HIS A 433 106.66 11.35 -83.40
N ASP A 434 106.07 10.68 -84.40
CA ASP A 434 104.61 10.64 -84.60
C ASP A 434 103.97 9.56 -83.72
N PHE A 435 103.08 9.99 -82.83
CA PHE A 435 102.30 9.11 -81.94
C PHE A 435 100.81 9.06 -82.35
N GLU A 436 100.42 9.55 -83.53
CA GLU A 436 99.00 9.61 -83.93
C GLU A 436 98.56 8.30 -84.62
N ILE A 437 97.52 7.67 -84.07
CA ILE A 437 96.89 6.48 -84.67
C ILE A 437 95.63 6.90 -85.46
N ARG A 438 95.58 6.65 -86.78
CA ARG A 438 94.41 7.02 -87.62
C ARG A 438 93.43 5.84 -87.82
N PRO A 439 92.10 6.04 -87.63
CA PRO A 439 91.13 4.93 -87.53
C PRO A 439 90.77 4.19 -88.83
N TYR A 440 91.04 4.73 -90.03
CA TYR A 440 90.57 4.12 -91.29
C TYR A 440 91.65 3.41 -92.12
N GLU A 441 92.89 3.31 -91.64
CA GLU A 441 93.99 2.60 -92.32
C GLU A 441 94.40 1.35 -91.54
N CYS A 442 93.49 0.39 -91.40
CA CYS A 442 93.78 -0.90 -90.76
C CYS A 442 93.81 -2.03 -91.80
N GLY A 443 94.92 -2.09 -92.56
CA GLY A 443 95.33 -3.29 -93.28
C GLY A 443 96.34 -4.10 -92.44
N PRO A 444 96.57 -5.40 -92.74
CA PRO A 444 97.48 -6.27 -91.97
C PRO A 444 98.91 -5.72 -91.76
N GLY A 445 99.40 -4.83 -92.63
CA GLY A 445 100.70 -4.15 -92.50
C GLY A 445 100.75 -2.98 -91.51
N SER A 446 99.61 -2.36 -91.18
CA SER A 446 99.51 -1.17 -90.29
C SER A 446 99.83 -1.51 -88.83
N MET A 447 99.42 -2.70 -88.36
CA MET A 447 99.64 -3.14 -86.97
C MET A 447 101.13 -3.27 -86.58
N VAL A 448 101.99 -3.68 -87.53
CA VAL A 448 103.42 -3.89 -87.28
C VAL A 448 104.17 -2.55 -87.19
N GLN A 449 103.77 -1.55 -87.97
CA GLN A 449 104.32 -0.19 -87.92
C GLN A 449 103.97 0.51 -86.60
N HIS A 450 102.70 0.45 -86.16
CA HIS A 450 102.27 1.05 -84.90
C HIS A 450 102.97 0.41 -83.69
N LYS A 451 103.16 -0.91 -83.72
CA LYS A 451 103.86 -1.64 -82.65
C LYS A 451 105.35 -1.27 -82.54
N THR A 452 106.04 -1.11 -83.66
CA THR A 452 107.49 -0.85 -83.66
C THR A 452 107.80 0.63 -83.42
N GLN A 453 106.99 1.54 -83.96
CA GLN A 453 107.25 2.98 -83.95
C GLN A 453 106.69 3.69 -82.72
N ILE A 454 105.53 3.28 -82.20
CA ILE A 454 104.89 3.92 -81.04
C ILE A 454 105.23 3.17 -79.75
N GLN A 455 105.09 1.84 -79.72
CA GLN A 455 105.18 1.07 -78.46
C GLN A 455 106.61 0.97 -77.90
N MET A 456 107.65 0.85 -78.75
CA MET A 456 109.03 0.80 -78.28
C MET A 456 109.51 2.15 -77.71
N LEU A 457 109.13 3.27 -78.34
CA LEU A 457 109.47 4.61 -77.88
C LEU A 457 108.74 4.97 -76.59
N LEU A 458 107.46 4.60 -76.46
CA LEU A 458 106.72 4.75 -75.21
C LEU A 458 107.32 3.92 -74.07
N ARG A 459 107.81 2.69 -74.34
CA ARG A 459 108.48 1.86 -73.32
C ARG A 459 109.77 2.48 -72.79
N LYS A 460 110.54 3.16 -73.64
CA LYS A 460 111.73 3.90 -73.21
C LYS A 460 111.35 5.09 -72.32
N LEU A 461 110.35 5.88 -72.73
CA LEU A 461 109.84 7.00 -71.93
C LEU A 461 109.26 6.55 -70.58
N ILE A 462 108.59 5.38 -70.55
CA ILE A 462 108.09 4.77 -69.32
C ILE A 462 109.26 4.41 -68.39
N SER A 463 110.35 3.82 -68.89
CA SER A 463 111.53 3.50 -68.07
C SER A 463 112.14 4.75 -67.43
N ASP A 464 112.27 5.84 -68.19
CA ASP A 464 112.85 7.10 -67.70
C ASP A 464 111.93 7.77 -66.65
N VAL A 465 110.60 7.68 -66.83
CA VAL A 465 109.60 8.17 -65.85
C VAL A 465 109.50 7.26 -64.63
N GLU A 466 109.65 5.94 -64.76
CA GLU A 466 109.64 4.96 -63.67
C GLU A 466 110.83 5.16 -62.71
N GLU A 467 112.00 5.55 -63.22
CA GLU A 467 113.16 5.87 -62.40
C GLU A 467 112.93 7.15 -61.55
N GLU A 468 112.40 8.22 -62.16
CA GLU A 468 112.04 9.45 -61.42
C GLU A 468 110.83 9.26 -60.49
N ASN A 469 109.82 8.47 -60.89
CA ASN A 469 108.69 8.14 -60.01
C ASN A 469 109.16 7.30 -58.82
N SER A 470 110.12 6.40 -58.98
CA SER A 470 110.67 5.62 -57.87
C SER A 470 111.39 6.52 -56.87
N ARG A 471 112.12 7.54 -57.35
CA ARG A 471 112.76 8.56 -56.51
C ARG A 471 111.74 9.42 -55.75
N LEU A 472 110.68 9.89 -56.43
CA LEU A 472 109.61 10.67 -55.81
C LEU A 472 108.70 9.84 -54.90
N ALA A 473 108.45 8.57 -55.23
CA ALA A 473 107.66 7.64 -54.42
C ALA A 473 108.35 7.36 -53.08
N ASN A 474 109.67 7.19 -53.07
CA ASN A 474 110.42 7.02 -51.81
C ASN A 474 110.38 8.29 -50.94
N MET A 475 110.42 9.48 -51.54
CA MET A 475 110.25 10.75 -50.82
C MET A 475 108.81 10.93 -50.28
N LYS A 476 107.81 10.51 -51.06
CA LYS A 476 106.39 10.52 -50.69
C LYS A 476 106.11 9.55 -49.55
N LEU A 477 106.65 8.33 -49.58
CA LEU A 477 106.46 7.31 -48.53
C LEU A 477 106.97 7.82 -47.18
N SER A 478 108.14 8.45 -47.13
CA SER A 478 108.70 9.04 -45.90
C SER A 478 107.84 10.17 -45.32
N LEU A 479 107.21 10.98 -46.17
CA LEU A 479 106.29 12.04 -45.75
C LEU A 479 104.92 11.50 -45.36
N GLU A 480 104.42 10.47 -46.05
CA GLU A 480 103.16 9.80 -45.75
C GLU A 480 103.22 9.05 -44.43
N GLU A 481 104.31 8.35 -44.11
CA GLU A 481 104.50 7.69 -42.82
C GLU A 481 104.50 8.70 -41.65
N SER A 482 105.12 9.87 -41.82
CA SER A 482 105.06 10.94 -40.82
C SER A 482 103.66 11.57 -40.70
N CYS A 483 102.94 11.73 -41.81
CA CYS A 483 101.56 12.23 -41.81
C CYS A 483 100.57 11.23 -41.22
N GLU A 484 100.72 9.92 -41.46
CA GLU A 484 99.86 8.87 -40.89
C GLU A 484 100.09 8.70 -39.39
N GLN A 485 101.34 8.78 -38.93
CA GLN A 485 101.66 8.80 -37.49
C GLN A 485 100.99 9.98 -36.77
N LEU A 486 100.95 11.15 -37.41
CA LEU A 486 100.34 12.36 -36.84
C LEU A 486 98.80 12.31 -36.94
N ASN A 487 98.25 11.82 -38.05
CA ASN A 487 96.81 11.64 -38.25
C ASN A 487 96.21 10.57 -37.33
N SER A 488 96.91 9.46 -37.06
CA SER A 488 96.43 8.46 -36.09
C SER A 488 96.33 9.06 -34.69
N ASN A 489 97.35 9.79 -34.25
CA ASN A 489 97.33 10.44 -32.94
C ASN A 489 96.25 11.54 -32.83
N ILE A 490 96.00 12.29 -33.92
CA ILE A 490 94.92 13.28 -33.96
C ILE A 490 93.55 12.59 -33.95
N LEU A 491 93.38 11.49 -34.70
CA LEU A 491 92.11 10.76 -34.79
C LEU A 491 91.76 10.11 -33.45
N ASP A 492 92.73 9.47 -32.79
CA ASP A 492 92.52 8.85 -31.48
C ASP A 492 92.16 9.91 -30.43
N LYS A 493 92.88 11.04 -30.37
CA LYS A 493 92.54 12.13 -29.44
C LYS A 493 91.24 12.85 -29.79
N SER A 494 90.89 12.95 -31.07
CA SER A 494 89.60 13.50 -31.53
C SER A 494 88.44 12.61 -31.11
N ASN A 495 88.59 11.28 -31.22
CA ASN A 495 87.57 10.32 -30.83
C ASN A 495 87.42 10.23 -29.30
N ASP A 496 88.54 10.26 -28.55
CA ASP A 496 88.52 10.37 -27.08
C ASP A 496 87.76 11.63 -26.64
N LEU A 497 88.06 12.78 -27.26
CA LEU A 497 87.38 14.05 -26.96
C LEU A 497 85.91 14.04 -27.34
N LYS A 498 85.52 13.42 -28.46
CA LYS A 498 84.10 13.27 -28.84
C LYS A 498 83.35 12.38 -27.86
N LEU A 499 83.95 11.26 -27.46
CA LEU A 499 83.34 10.33 -26.50
C LEU A 499 83.20 10.99 -25.13
N LEU A 500 84.23 11.68 -24.64
CA LEU A 500 84.18 12.42 -23.37
C LEU A 500 83.18 13.57 -23.42
N ARG A 501 83.10 14.34 -24.51
CA ARG A 501 82.12 15.41 -24.67
C ARG A 501 80.69 14.89 -24.70
N GLU A 502 80.45 13.76 -25.37
CA GLU A 502 79.13 13.14 -25.41
C GLU A 502 78.75 12.51 -24.06
N GLN A 503 79.71 11.95 -23.33
CA GLN A 503 79.50 11.48 -21.97
C GLN A 503 79.21 12.64 -21.01
N ILE A 504 79.92 13.76 -21.13
CA ILE A 504 79.64 14.99 -20.36
C ILE A 504 78.26 15.52 -20.71
N ARG A 505 77.92 15.66 -22.01
CA ARG A 505 76.59 16.12 -22.44
C ARG A 505 75.46 15.25 -21.89
N LYS A 506 75.62 13.92 -21.95
CA LYS A 506 74.62 12.98 -21.40
C LYS A 506 74.54 13.05 -19.88
N LEU A 507 75.64 13.28 -19.19
CA LEU A 507 75.65 13.46 -17.75
C LEU A 507 75.03 14.80 -17.35
N ASP A 508 75.32 15.89 -18.07
CA ASP A 508 74.72 17.21 -17.85
C ASP A 508 73.20 17.16 -18.11
N GLU A 509 72.76 16.54 -19.22
CA GLU A 509 71.34 16.35 -19.51
C GLU A 509 70.64 15.49 -18.46
N ARG A 510 71.32 14.44 -17.97
CA ARG A 510 70.81 13.61 -16.87
C ARG A 510 70.72 14.41 -15.57
N LEU A 511 71.73 15.21 -15.26
CA LEU A 511 71.82 15.99 -14.03
C LEU A 511 70.81 17.14 -14.05
N ASP A 512 70.56 17.77 -15.19
CA ASP A 512 69.50 18.76 -15.38
C ASP A 512 68.10 18.13 -15.22
N CYS A 513 67.88 16.94 -15.80
CA CYS A 513 66.61 16.21 -15.61
C CYS A 513 66.43 15.84 -14.13
N ASP A 514 67.44 15.25 -13.50
CA ASP A 514 67.42 14.86 -12.09
C ASP A 514 67.25 16.10 -11.19
N MET A 515 67.87 17.25 -11.51
CA MET A 515 67.67 18.51 -10.78
C MET A 515 66.25 19.07 -10.94
N GLN A 516 65.64 18.97 -12.12
CA GLN A 516 64.25 19.38 -12.34
C GLN A 516 63.27 18.44 -11.62
N GLU A 517 63.56 17.13 -11.61
CA GLU A 517 62.80 16.14 -10.84
C GLU A 517 62.92 16.41 -9.34
N LEU A 518 64.14 16.62 -8.82
CA LEU A 518 64.37 16.96 -7.42
C LEU A 518 63.72 18.30 -7.03
N ALA A 519 63.74 19.31 -7.89
CA ALA A 519 63.06 20.58 -7.63
C ALA A 519 61.53 20.42 -7.60
N ARG A 520 60.98 19.57 -8.48
CA ARG A 520 59.54 19.21 -8.46
C ARG A 520 59.21 18.43 -7.20
N GLU A 521 60.03 17.46 -6.82
CA GLU A 521 59.88 16.70 -5.58
C GLU A 521 59.99 17.62 -4.36
N GLU A 522 60.96 18.55 -4.32
CA GLU A 522 61.09 19.54 -3.24
C GLU A 522 59.82 20.41 -3.13
N GLN A 523 59.23 20.80 -4.25
CA GLN A 523 57.96 21.52 -4.26
C GLN A 523 56.78 20.67 -3.78
N GLU A 524 56.74 19.38 -4.13
CA GLU A 524 55.77 18.41 -3.60
C GLU A 524 55.96 18.19 -2.09
N TRP A 525 57.20 18.03 -1.62
CA TRP A 525 57.55 17.94 -0.20
C TRP A 525 57.19 19.21 0.56
N ALA A 526 57.41 20.40 -0.03
CA ALA A 526 57.00 21.66 0.58
C ALA A 526 55.47 21.75 0.72
N ALA A 527 54.72 21.33 -0.30
CA ALA A 527 53.26 21.24 -0.22
C ALA A 527 52.80 20.21 0.82
N GLU A 528 53.50 19.08 0.94
CA GLU A 528 53.24 18.08 1.97
C GLU A 528 53.55 18.62 3.37
N ILE A 529 54.66 19.34 3.55
CA ILE A 529 55.00 20.02 4.80
C ILE A 529 53.90 21.02 5.19
N ASP A 530 53.41 21.83 4.25
CA ASP A 530 52.28 22.75 4.51
C ASP A 530 51.00 21.99 4.90
N SER A 531 50.72 20.86 4.25
CA SER A 531 49.61 19.97 4.61
C SER A 531 49.75 19.41 6.03
N VAL A 532 50.95 18.91 6.37
CA VAL A 532 51.29 18.38 7.69
C VAL A 532 51.26 19.48 8.75
N GLU A 533 51.71 20.69 8.44
CA GLU A 533 51.64 21.85 9.33
C GLU A 533 50.19 22.28 9.57
N ASN A 534 49.34 22.23 8.55
CA ASN A 534 47.89 22.38 8.72
C ASN A 534 47.29 21.27 9.60
N HIS A 535 47.77 20.03 9.46
CA HIS A 535 47.39 18.93 10.33
C HIS A 535 47.86 19.15 11.78
N ARG A 536 49.08 19.68 11.98
CA ARG A 536 49.62 20.07 13.28
C ARG A 536 48.75 21.15 13.93
N LYS A 537 48.34 22.18 13.18
CA LYS A 537 47.40 23.21 13.66
C LYS A 537 46.04 22.62 14.05
N LEU A 538 45.55 21.60 13.32
CA LEU A 538 44.32 20.89 13.69
C LEU A 538 44.50 20.09 15.00
N LEU A 539 45.64 19.43 15.19
CA LEU A 539 46.01 18.79 16.45
C LEU A 539 46.13 19.81 17.59
N GLU A 540 46.71 20.97 17.35
CA GLU A 540 46.79 22.06 18.31
C GLU A 540 45.39 22.55 18.72
N LYS A 541 44.44 22.63 17.78
CA LYS A 541 43.02 22.84 18.13
C LYS A 541 42.46 21.74 19.03
N LYS A 542 42.80 20.47 18.81
CA LYS A 542 42.39 19.38 19.72
C LYS A 542 43.01 19.53 21.11
N VAL A 543 44.27 19.92 21.20
CA VAL A 543 44.93 20.22 22.48
C VAL A 543 44.22 21.37 23.19
N ASN A 544 43.85 22.43 22.46
CA ASN A 544 43.06 23.53 23.01
C ASN A 544 41.66 23.08 23.46
N TYR A 545 41.01 22.18 22.74
CA TYR A 545 39.76 21.58 23.20
C TYR A 545 39.94 20.79 24.51
N GLY A 546 41.01 19.99 24.61
CA GLY A 546 41.36 19.31 25.87
C GLY A 546 41.70 20.29 27.00
N TYR A 547 42.31 21.44 26.68
CA TYR A 547 42.51 22.53 27.63
C TYR A 547 41.17 23.13 28.08
N ASP A 548 40.23 23.37 27.17
CA ASP A 548 38.88 23.83 27.50
C ASP A 548 38.15 22.82 28.41
N GLU A 549 38.33 21.53 28.19
CA GLU A 549 37.82 20.45 29.05
C GLU A 549 38.41 20.54 30.47
N ALA A 550 39.73 20.79 30.59
CA ALA A 550 40.37 21.04 31.88
C ALA A 550 39.85 22.32 32.56
N VAL A 551 39.56 23.37 31.80
CA VAL A 551 38.91 24.60 32.30
C VAL A 551 37.48 24.33 32.76
N GLN A 552 36.74 23.44 32.09
CA GLN A 552 35.42 22.99 32.57
C GLN A 552 35.54 22.22 33.89
N HIS A 553 36.55 21.36 34.05
CA HIS A 553 36.84 20.72 35.33
C HIS A 553 37.14 21.72 36.44
N LEU A 554 37.91 22.78 36.14
CA LEU A 554 38.14 23.89 37.08
C LEU A 554 36.84 24.62 37.45
N LYS A 555 35.96 24.87 36.47
CA LYS A 555 34.65 25.49 36.68
C LYS A 555 33.75 24.62 37.55
N ALA A 556 33.78 23.30 37.37
CA ALA A 556 33.09 22.35 38.24
C ALA A 556 33.63 22.40 39.68
N ALA A 557 34.95 22.50 39.86
CA ALA A 557 35.56 22.68 41.17
C ALA A 557 35.16 24.03 41.83
N GLN A 558 35.04 25.10 41.05
CA GLN A 558 34.54 26.40 41.55
C GLN A 558 33.05 26.33 41.96
N GLN A 559 32.23 25.56 41.26
CA GLN A 559 30.84 25.31 41.66
C GLN A 559 30.77 24.53 42.98
N GLN A 560 31.63 23.53 43.16
CA GLN A 560 31.79 22.81 44.43
C GLN A 560 32.19 23.76 45.56
N TYR A 561 33.13 24.69 45.29
CA TYR A 561 33.47 25.73 46.25
C TYR A 561 32.28 26.64 46.61
N HIS A 562 31.46 27.02 45.62
CA HIS A 562 30.26 27.84 45.84
C HIS A 562 29.20 27.11 46.67
N LEU A 563 29.05 25.79 46.48
CA LEU A 563 28.19 24.94 47.30
C LEU A 563 28.65 24.94 48.76
N VAL A 564 29.95 24.75 49.01
CA VAL A 564 30.53 24.82 50.36
C VAL A 564 30.33 26.20 50.98
N LEU A 565 30.50 27.28 50.20
CA LEU A 565 30.23 28.65 50.66
C LEU A 565 28.76 28.84 51.05
N GLN A 566 27.83 28.24 50.30
CA GLN A 566 26.40 28.27 50.57
C GLN A 566 26.06 27.48 51.84
N GLU A 567 26.61 26.28 52.01
CA GLU A 567 26.47 25.51 53.26
C GLU A 567 27.00 26.31 54.46
N THR A 568 28.18 26.93 54.33
CA THR A 568 28.76 27.76 55.40
C THR A 568 27.89 28.98 55.72
N ASN A 569 27.24 29.57 54.69
CA ASN A 569 26.26 30.64 54.88
C ASN A 569 25.00 30.17 55.58
N GLU A 570 24.53 28.98 55.24
CA GLU A 570 23.35 28.38 55.85
C GLU A 570 23.64 28.05 57.32
N GLU A 571 24.80 27.48 57.63
CA GLU A 571 25.28 27.33 59.01
C GLU A 571 25.33 28.67 59.75
N ARG A 572 25.83 29.73 59.10
CA ARG A 572 25.81 31.09 59.65
C ARG A 572 24.39 31.58 59.93
N ARG A 573 23.43 31.29 59.04
CA ARG A 573 22.00 31.57 59.27
C ARG A 573 21.47 30.77 60.44
N THR A 574 21.82 29.50 60.58
CA THR A 574 21.42 28.67 61.72
C THR A 574 21.94 29.27 63.02
N VAL A 575 23.19 29.72 63.05
CA VAL A 575 23.77 30.44 64.19
C VAL A 575 23.02 31.75 64.44
N ALA A 576 22.70 32.53 63.41
CA ALA A 576 21.92 33.76 63.54
C ALA A 576 20.50 33.51 64.05
N ASN A 577 19.82 32.45 63.59
CA ASN A 577 18.51 32.01 64.07
C ASN A 577 18.57 31.56 65.53
N ASN A 578 19.63 30.84 65.92
CA ASN A 578 19.87 30.51 67.32
C ASN A 578 20.03 31.78 68.16
N LEU A 579 20.75 32.79 67.66
CA LEU A 579 20.84 34.11 68.31
C LEU A 579 19.49 34.82 68.39
N ALA A 580 18.68 34.78 67.33
CA ALA A 580 17.33 35.35 67.31
C ALA A 580 16.39 34.63 68.30
N SER A 581 16.53 33.32 68.44
CA SER A 581 15.84 32.53 69.47
C SER A 581 16.26 33.00 70.87
N VAL A 582 17.55 33.23 71.12
CA VAL A 582 18.03 33.81 72.38
C VAL A 582 17.44 35.20 72.62
N PHE A 583 17.37 36.06 71.60
CA PHE A 583 16.66 37.34 71.70
C PHE A 583 15.16 37.18 71.97
N THR A 584 14.52 36.15 71.40
CA THR A 584 13.11 35.84 71.67
C THR A 584 12.92 35.38 73.12
N ILE A 585 13.85 34.60 73.66
CA ILE A 585 13.89 34.25 75.09
C ILE A 585 14.04 35.52 75.94
N ALA A 586 14.89 36.46 75.53
CA ALA A 586 15.02 37.75 76.20
C ALA A 586 13.76 38.62 76.10
N ALA A 587 13.07 38.62 74.96
CA ALA A 587 11.80 39.33 74.76
C ALA A 587 10.65 38.70 75.58
N ASN A 588 10.58 37.37 75.64
CA ASN A 588 9.67 36.65 76.52
C ASN A 588 9.97 36.96 77.99
N HIS A 589 11.24 37.13 78.35
CA HIS A 589 11.62 37.63 79.67
C HIS A 589 11.24 39.11 79.89
N LEU A 590 11.23 39.94 78.85
CA LEU A 590 10.63 41.26 78.94
C LEU A 590 9.12 41.15 79.22
N SER A 591 8.44 40.18 78.59
CA SER A 591 7.04 39.84 78.86
C SER A 591 6.80 39.27 80.27
N ILE A 592 7.74 38.47 80.83
CA ILE A 592 7.78 38.15 82.27
C ILE A 592 7.64 39.43 83.08
N THR A 593 8.37 40.46 82.68
CA THR A 593 8.48 41.68 83.49
C THR A 593 7.21 42.53 83.38
N GLU A 594 6.61 42.62 82.20
CA GLU A 594 5.32 43.28 81.97
C GLU A 594 4.18 42.62 82.75
N LYS A 595 4.08 41.29 82.71
CA LYS A 595 3.04 40.56 83.44
C LYS A 595 3.24 40.66 84.96
N CYS A 596 4.49 40.69 85.41
CA CYS A 596 4.82 40.94 86.80
C CYS A 596 4.40 42.37 87.24
N LEU A 597 4.52 43.37 86.35
CA LEU A 597 3.99 44.72 86.55
C LEU A 597 2.45 44.73 86.66
N GLU A 598 1.77 43.95 85.82
CA GLU A 598 0.30 43.81 85.82
C GLU A 598 -0.22 43.07 87.08
N ASP A 599 0.52 42.09 87.57
CA ASP A 599 0.19 41.42 88.83
C ASP A 599 0.50 42.31 90.04
N VAL A 600 1.57 43.12 90.01
CA VAL A 600 1.82 44.16 91.00
C VAL A 600 0.66 45.17 91.00
N HIS A 601 0.12 45.52 89.84
CA HIS A 601 -1.10 46.32 89.73
C HIS A 601 -2.29 45.64 90.42
N SER A 602 -2.47 44.33 90.22
CA SER A 602 -3.49 43.52 90.91
C SER A 602 -3.26 43.44 92.43
N ARG A 603 -2.01 43.43 92.87
CA ARG A 603 -1.61 43.47 94.28
C ARG A 603 -1.94 44.81 94.93
N VAL A 604 -1.79 45.91 94.19
CA VAL A 604 -2.23 47.25 94.63
C VAL A 604 -3.76 47.30 94.77
N GLN A 605 -4.51 46.73 93.81
CA GLN A 605 -5.97 46.67 93.89
C GLN A 605 -6.47 45.89 95.12
N ARG A 606 -5.79 44.81 95.49
CA ARG A 606 -6.17 44.01 96.68
C ARG A 606 -5.75 44.66 98.00
N ILE A 607 -4.66 45.43 98.02
CA ILE A 607 -4.29 46.27 99.17
C ILE A 607 -5.35 47.35 99.41
N CYS A 608 -6.00 47.88 98.37
CA CYS A 608 -7.19 48.72 98.55
C CYS A 608 -8.34 47.96 99.23
N SER A 609 -8.52 46.65 98.97
CA SER A 609 -9.50 45.82 99.69
C SER A 609 -9.10 45.54 101.14
N LYS A 610 -7.80 45.32 101.40
CA LYS A 610 -7.23 45.16 102.74
C LYS A 610 -7.55 46.36 103.66
N ALA A 611 -7.58 47.57 103.13
CA ALA A 611 -7.92 48.76 103.90
C ALA A 611 -9.40 48.81 104.35
N VAL A 612 -10.32 48.23 103.58
CA VAL A 612 -11.76 48.26 103.90
C VAL A 612 -12.12 47.26 105.01
N GLU A 613 -11.49 46.08 105.03
CA GLU A 613 -11.75 45.07 106.07
C GLU A 613 -11.03 45.38 107.40
N GLU A 614 -9.82 45.96 107.35
CA GLU A 614 -9.12 46.43 108.55
C GLU A 614 -9.93 47.54 109.27
N ASP A 615 -10.63 48.41 108.54
CA ASP A 615 -11.58 49.38 109.12
C ASP A 615 -12.82 48.70 109.75
N ALA A 616 -13.31 47.59 109.18
CA ALA A 616 -14.45 46.85 109.72
C ALA A 616 -14.10 46.03 110.99
N ALA A 617 -12.91 45.44 111.09
CA ALA A 617 -12.51 44.65 112.25
C ALA A 617 -11.93 45.50 113.39
N ALA A 618 -11.33 46.66 113.10
CA ALA A 618 -11.00 47.66 114.13
C ALA A 618 -12.24 48.10 114.93
N LEU A 619 -13.44 48.09 114.30
CA LEU A 619 -14.73 48.27 115.00
C LEU A 619 -15.08 47.08 115.93
N GLN A 620 -14.64 45.86 115.63
CA GLN A 620 -14.82 44.68 116.50
C GLN A 620 -13.84 44.72 117.70
N ASN A 621 -12.60 45.14 117.45
CA ASN A 621 -11.58 45.37 118.47
C ASN A 621 -12.07 46.41 119.51
N MET A 622 -12.87 47.40 119.09
CA MET A 622 -13.57 48.33 119.99
C MET A 622 -14.74 47.74 120.79
N ARG A 623 -15.37 46.63 120.35
CA ARG A 623 -16.49 46.00 121.09
C ARG A 623 -16.04 45.10 122.23
N GLU A 624 -14.90 44.41 122.15
CA GLU A 624 -14.45 43.49 123.21
C GLU A 624 -13.37 44.06 124.13
N THR A 625 -12.63 45.08 123.70
CA THR A 625 -12.06 46.08 124.64
C THR A 625 -13.13 46.80 125.47
N LEU A 626 -14.42 46.60 125.23
CA LEU A 626 -15.51 46.99 126.13
C LEU A 626 -15.92 45.85 127.10
N LYS A 627 -15.56 44.59 126.79
CA LYS A 627 -15.62 43.46 127.73
C LYS A 627 -14.36 43.36 128.61
N SER A 628 -13.30 44.12 128.29
CA SER A 628 -12.28 44.59 129.24
C SER A 628 -12.82 44.78 130.65
N MET A 629 -13.96 45.41 130.76
CA MET A 629 -14.43 45.96 132.01
C MET A 629 -15.30 44.98 132.79
N LYS A 630 -15.50 43.78 132.24
CA LYS A 630 -16.10 42.63 132.90
C LYS A 630 -15.14 41.48 132.66
N SER A 631 -14.26 41.13 133.55
CA SER A 631 -14.50 41.05 134.96
C SER A 631 -13.15 40.55 135.42
N LYS A 632 -12.50 41.34 136.26
CA LYS A 632 -12.80 41.25 137.68
C LYS A 632 -12.52 39.84 138.16
N ALA A 633 -11.84 39.82 139.28
CA ALA A 633 -11.55 38.65 140.05
C ALA A 633 -10.27 37.98 139.52
N SER A 634 -9.08 38.51 139.75
CA SER A 634 -8.73 39.43 140.85
C SER A 634 -9.29 38.94 142.19
N SER A 635 -9.24 37.64 142.46
CA SER A 635 -9.40 37.08 143.80
C SER A 635 -8.98 35.61 143.85
N LEU A 636 -7.86 35.36 144.54
CA LEU A 636 -7.26 34.08 145.00
C LEU A 636 -6.16 33.49 144.13
#